data_AF-V4J5F9-F1
#
_entry.id   AF-V4J5F9-F1
#
_cell.length_a   1.000
_cell.length_b   1.000
_cell.length_c   1.000
_cell.angle_alpha   90.00
_cell.angle_beta   90.00
_cell.angle_gamma   90.00
#
_symmetry.space_group_name_H-M   'P 1'
#
loop_
_entity.id
_entity.type
_entity.pdbx_description
1 polymer ?
#
loop_
_entity_poly.entity_id
_entity_poly.type
_entity_poly.pdbx_seq_one_letter_code
_entity_poly.pdbx_strand_id
1 'polypeptide(L)'
;MIQLIDYLKNRPTTARLIFVLTVAVIIVWSLTVDTSHGHSWFEHYIPAFWSLFGIVSAVVLIFVARWYSRAGIEQEEDYYDN
;
A
#
# COMPACT_ATOMS: atom_id res chain seq x y z
N MET A 1 9.88 -13.33 -13.94
CA MET A 1 9.79 -12.09 -13.14
C MET A 1 9.66 -10.85 -14.03
N ILE A 2 10.58 -10.64 -14.98
CA ILE A 2 10.60 -9.47 -15.88
C ILE A 2 9.32 -9.33 -16.73
N GLN A 3 8.84 -10.44 -17.31
CA GLN A 3 7.60 -10.45 -18.11
C GLN A 3 6.34 -10.02 -17.34
N LEU A 4 6.27 -10.27 -16.03
CA LEU A 4 5.15 -9.83 -15.19
C LEU A 4 5.22 -8.32 -14.94
N ILE A 5 6.42 -7.81 -14.68
CA ILE A 5 6.67 -6.38 -14.50
C ILE A 5 6.34 -5.63 -15.79
N ASP A 6 6.79 -6.13 -16.95
CA ASP A 6 6.47 -5.54 -18.25
C ASP A 6 4.98 -5.60 -18.57
N TYR A 7 4.31 -6.71 -18.24
CA TYR A 7 2.86 -6.83 -18.39
C TYR A 7 2.09 -5.78 -17.57
N LEU A 8 2.50 -5.56 -16.32
CA LEU A 8 1.92 -4.53 -15.44
C LEU A 8 2.24 -3.11 -15.93
N LYS A 9 3.47 -2.86 -16.38
CA LYS A 9 3.89 -1.57 -16.96
C LYS A 9 3.15 -1.23 -18.25
N ASN A 10 2.81 -2.23 -19.06
CA ASN A 10 2.06 -2.05 -20.31
C ASN A 10 0.55 -1.80 -20.10
N ARG A 11 0.02 -1.99 -18.89
CA ARG A 11 -1.39 -1.75 -18.55
C ARG A 11 -1.54 -0.94 -17.26
N PRO A 12 -0.97 0.28 -17.21
CA PRO A 12 -0.92 1.08 -15.97
C PRO A 12 -2.33 1.46 -15.50
N THR A 13 -3.25 1.72 -16.44
CA THR A 13 -4.65 2.05 -16.13
C THR A 13 -5.36 0.89 -15.44
N THR A 14 -5.19 -0.34 -15.94
CA THR A 14 -5.79 -1.54 -15.36
C THR A 14 -5.19 -1.85 -14.00
N ALA A 15 -3.86 -1.76 -13.86
CA ALA A 15 -3.19 -1.97 -12.57
C ALA A 15 -3.66 -0.96 -11.51
N ARG A 16 -3.76 0.32 -11.89
CA ARG A 16 -4.29 1.37 -11.01
C ARG A 16 -5.75 1.12 -10.63
N LEU A 17 -6.58 0.71 -11.59
CA LEU A 17 -7.97 0.38 -11.33
C LEU A 17 -8.10 -0.77 -10.33
N ILE A 18 -7.36 -1.87 -10.54
CA ILE A 18 -7.37 -3.02 -9.63
C ILE A 18 -6.94 -2.59 -8.23
N PHE A 19 -5.85 -1.83 -8.10
CA PHE A 19 -5.39 -1.33 -6.81
C PHE A 19 -6.47 -0.49 -6.09
N VAL A 20 -7.08 0.47 -6.79
CA VAL A 20 -8.14 1.32 -6.22
C VAL A 20 -9.35 0.49 -5.82
N LEU A 21 -9.75 -0.48 -6.64
CA LEU A 21 -10.85 -1.40 -6.33
C LEU A 21 -10.56 -2.24 -5.10
N THR A 22 -9.35 -2.81 -4.99
CA THR A 22 -8.95 -3.58 -3.80
C THR A 22 -8.99 -2.72 -2.55
N VAL A 23 -8.45 -1.50 -2.60
CA VAL A 23 -8.49 -0.56 -1.48
C VAL A 23 -9.94 -0.22 -1.10
N ALA A 24 -10.80 0.05 -2.08
CA ALA A 24 -12.21 0.35 -1.84
C ALA A 24 -12.95 -0.82 -1.18
N VAL A 25 -12.70 -2.06 -1.64
CA VAL A 25 -13.27 -3.28 -1.03
C VAL A 25 -12.83 -3.43 0.42
N ILE A 26 -11.55 -3.18 0.73
CA ILE A 26 -11.02 -3.25 2.10
C ILE A 26 -11.70 -2.21 3.00
N ILE A 27 -11.90 -0.98 2.52
CA ILE A 27 -12.58 0.07 3.27
C ILE A 27 -14.04 -0.32 3.55
N VAL A 28 -14.77 -0.77 2.52
CA VAL A 28 -16.17 -1.20 2.66
C VAL A 28 -16.28 -2.38 3.62
N TRP A 29 -15.40 -3.37 3.51
CA TRP A 29 -15.35 -4.50 4.44
C TRP A 29 -15.07 -4.03 5.87
N SER A 30 -14.13 -3.09 6.05
CA SER A 30 -13.79 -2.55 7.36
C SER A 30 -14.94 -1.82 8.05
N LEU A 31 -15.95 -1.33 7.31
CA LEU A 31 -17.18 -0.76 7.89
C LEU A 31 -18.14 -1.83 8.44
N THR A 32 -18.00 -3.08 8.01
CA THR A 32 -18.84 -4.20 8.47
C THR A 32 -18.28 -4.91 9.71
N VAL A 33 -17.02 -4.62 10.07
CA VAL A 33 -16.38 -5.18 11.26
C VAL A 33 -16.90 -4.42 12.48
N ASP A 34 -17.54 -5.16 13.40
CA ASP A 34 -18.06 -4.62 14.65
C ASP A 34 -16.90 -4.18 15.57
N THR A 35 -16.82 -2.88 15.84
CA THR A 35 -15.82 -2.27 16.73
C THR A 35 -16.34 -2.05 18.15
N SER A 36 -17.45 -2.68 18.53
CA SER A 36 -18.11 -2.51 19.83
C SER A 36 -17.26 -2.88 21.05
N HIS A 37 -16.16 -3.62 20.88
CA HIS A 37 -15.22 -4.01 21.94
C HIS A 37 -13.89 -3.24 21.90
N GLY A 38 -13.80 -2.13 21.13
CA GLY A 38 -12.60 -1.30 21.06
C GLY A 38 -12.27 -0.67 22.41
N HIS A 39 -11.14 -1.07 23.00
CA HIS A 39 -10.64 -0.53 24.27
C HIS A 39 -10.02 0.88 24.11
N SER A 40 -9.99 1.45 22.90
CA SER A 40 -9.40 2.76 22.62
C SER A 40 -10.41 3.76 22.02
N TRP A 41 -10.35 5.03 22.46
CA TRP A 41 -11.25 6.11 22.03
C TRP A 41 -11.30 6.31 20.50
N PHE A 42 -10.21 6.02 19.80
CA PHE A 42 -10.10 6.15 18.34
C PHE A 42 -10.90 5.11 17.56
N GLU A 43 -11.02 3.87 18.07
CA GLU A 43 -11.78 2.79 17.42
C GLU A 43 -13.29 3.02 17.45
N HIS A 44 -13.76 3.83 18.40
CA HIS A 44 -15.18 4.14 18.57
C HIS A 44 -15.64 5.32 17.70
N TYR A 45 -14.75 6.30 17.45
CA TYR A 45 -15.11 7.55 16.78
C TYR A 45 -14.82 7.57 15.27
N ILE A 46 -13.92 6.70 14.77
CA ILE A 46 -13.51 6.69 13.36
C ILE A 46 -14.01 5.41 12.68
N PRO A 47 -15.07 5.48 11.84
CA PRO A 47 -15.46 4.34 11.03
C PRO A 47 -14.32 3.97 10.07
N ALA A 48 -14.10 2.66 9.88
CA ALA A 48 -13.03 2.11 9.04
C ALA A 48 -11.59 2.44 9.49
N PHE A 49 -11.36 2.77 10.77
CA PHE A 49 -10.05 3.10 11.34
C PHE A 49 -8.92 2.16 10.90
N TRP A 50 -9.13 0.85 10.98
CA TRP A 50 -8.12 -0.15 10.65
C TRP A 50 -7.68 -0.11 9.17
N SER A 51 -8.63 0.07 8.25
CA SER A 51 -8.29 0.22 6.82
C SER A 51 -7.53 1.51 6.55
N LEU A 52 -7.92 2.62 7.20
CA LEU A 52 -7.25 3.90 7.05
C LEU A 52 -5.82 3.83 7.61
N PHE A 53 -5.66 3.27 8.80
CA PHE A 53 -4.36 3.06 9.43
C PHE A 53 -3.45 2.19 8.56
N GLY A 54 -3.98 1.10 7.98
CA GLY A 54 -3.24 0.23 7.07
C GLY A 54 -2.75 0.97 5.82
N ILE A 55 -3.62 1.75 5.16
CA ILE A 55 -3.26 2.52 3.96
C ILE A 55 -2.21 3.59 4.30
N VAL A 56 -2.42 4.34 5.39
CA VAL A 56 -1.48 5.38 5.83
C VAL A 56 -0.13 4.76 6.16
N SER A 57 -0.11 3.64 6.88
CA SER A 57 1.12 2.92 7.22
C SER A 57 1.85 2.44 5.97
N ALA A 58 1.14 1.89 4.98
CA ALA A 58 1.74 1.49 3.71
C ALA A 58 2.38 2.67 2.97
N VAL A 59 1.71 3.82 2.91
CA VAL A 59 2.27 5.04 2.31
C VAL A 59 3.53 5.49 3.06
N VAL A 60 3.48 5.54 4.39
CA VAL A 60 4.64 5.90 5.23
C VAL A 60 5.82 4.96 4.96
N LEU A 61 5.58 3.64 4.93
CA LEU A 61 6.61 2.65 4.63
C LEU A 61 7.24 2.87 3.24
N ILE A 62 6.44 3.19 2.21
CA ILE A 62 6.97 3.50 0.87
C ILE A 62 7.87 4.73 0.91
N PHE A 63 7.47 5.79 1.62
CA PHE A 63 8.30 7.00 1.75
C PHE A 63 9.59 6.73 2.52
N VAL A 64 9.52 6.02 3.64
CA VAL A 64 10.68 5.64 4.45
C VAL A 64 11.62 4.76 3.64
N ALA A 65 11.09 3.76 2.92
CA ALA A 65 11.89 2.89 2.05
C ALA A 65 12.56 3.69 0.92
N ARG A 66 11.86 4.64 0.28
CA ARG A 66 12.46 5.53 -0.74
C ARG A 66 13.57 6.40 -0.17
N TRP A 67 13.36 6.96 1.01
CA TRP A 67 14.37 7.78 1.67
C TRP A 67 15.60 6.95 2.03
N TYR A 68 15.39 5.77 2.60
CA TYR A 68 16.44 4.83 2.98
C TYR A 68 17.21 4.30 1.76
N SER A 69 16.52 3.97 0.66
CA SER A 69 17.16 3.55 -0.59
C SER A 69 18.09 4.63 -1.13
N ARG A 70 17.64 5.89 -1.16
CA ARG A 70 18.45 7.04 -1.60
C ARG A 70 19.62 7.36 -0.67
N ALA A 71 19.60 6.89 0.58
CA ALA A 71 20.66 7.12 1.55
C ALA A 71 21.91 6.26 1.30
N GLY A 72 21.94 5.46 0.21
CA GLY A 72 23.15 4.76 -0.25
C GLY A 72 23.04 3.24 -0.31
N ILE A 73 21.82 2.68 -0.31
CA ILE A 73 21.60 1.23 -0.48
C ILE A 73 21.19 0.87 -1.91
N GLU A 74 20.82 1.86 -2.71
CA GLU A 74 20.57 1.68 -4.14
C GLU A 74 21.88 1.26 -4.82
N GLN A 75 21.95 0.01 -5.25
CA GLN A 75 23.08 -0.56 -5.96
C GLN A 75 23.11 0.06 -7.38
N GLU A 76 24.29 0.47 -7.85
CA GLU A 76 24.43 1.02 -9.21
C GLU A 76 23.85 0.05 -10.26
N GLU A 77 23.03 0.58 -11.18
CA GLU A 77 22.37 -0.19 -12.24
C GLU A 77 23.38 -0.91 -13.16
N ASP A 78 24.65 -0.46 -13.15
CA ASP A 78 25.77 -0.99 -13.94
C ASP A 78 26.23 -2.41 -13.51
N TYR A 79 25.67 -2.98 -12.44
CA TYR A 79 25.97 -4.35 -11.99
C TYR A 79 25.41 -5.44 -12.94
N TYR A 80 24.47 -5.11 -13.81
CA TYR A 80 23.82 -6.06 -14.74
C TYR A 80 24.30 -5.98 -16.19
N ASP A 81 25.26 -5.11 -16.49
CA ASP A 81 25.82 -4.91 -17.84
C ASP A 81 27.03 -5.83 -18.16
N ASN A 82 27.26 -6.89 -17.37
CA ASN A 82 28.18 -7.99 -17.70
C ASN A 82 27.49 -9.37 -17.69
#